data_AF-A0A2G9U0U8-F1
#
_entry.id   AF-A0A2G9U0U8-F1
#
_cell.length_a   1.000
_cell.length_b   1.000
_cell.length_c   1.000
_cell.angle_alpha   90.00
_cell.angle_beta   90.00
_cell.angle_gamma   90.00
#
_symmetry.space_group_name_H-M   'P 1'
#
loop_
_entity.id
_entity.type
_entity.pdbx_description
1 polymer ?
#
loop_
_entity_poly.entity_id
_entity_poly.type
_entity_poly.pdbx_seq_one_letter_code
_entity_poly.pdbx_strand_id
1 'polypeptide(L)'
;FEKMAEPPPAYEAVNSLHGGRLYALVEGLSECERLKCDTTVGYGGSPDESGETTLDALVMDGHGMRIGAVANLHRIKDAARVAWAVMNYTKHSMLVGEAATNFAKQMGFREEDLTTEVSRQMFTKWRNDRCQPNFWQV
;
A
#
# COMPACT_ATOMS: atom_id res chain seq x y z
N PHE A 1 23.31 14.56 -2.64
CA PHE A 1 22.02 13.99 -2.24
C PHE A 1 21.51 14.80 -1.07
N GLU A 2 20.57 15.71 -1.31
CA GLU A 2 19.95 16.53 -0.28
C GLU A 2 19.28 15.57 0.72
N LYS A 3 19.67 15.62 2.00
CA LYS A 3 19.01 14.82 3.03
C LYS A 3 17.51 15.11 2.93
N MET A 4 16.68 14.08 2.86
CA MET A 4 15.25 14.24 3.06
C MET A 4 15.09 15.06 4.35
N ALA A 5 14.29 16.12 4.30
CA ALA A 5 13.92 16.82 5.52
C ALA A 5 13.42 15.78 6.53
N GLU A 6 13.79 15.95 7.81
CA GLU A 6 13.31 15.01 8.81
C GLU A 6 11.78 14.94 8.72
N PRO A 7 11.22 13.74 8.60
CA PRO A 7 9.78 13.60 8.50
C PRO A 7 9.13 14.19 9.75
N PRO A 8 7.93 14.78 9.64
CA PRO A 8 7.21 15.22 10.82
C PRO A 8 7.01 14.03 11.77
N PRO A 9 6.84 14.28 13.08
CA PRO A 9 6.52 13.23 14.03
C PRO A 9 5.38 12.34 13.50
N ALA A 10 5.55 11.02 13.61
CA ALA A 10 4.61 10.01 13.08
C ALA A 10 3.12 10.32 13.35
N TYR A 11 2.78 10.78 14.56
CA TYR A 11 1.40 11.12 14.91
C TYR A 11 0.87 12.35 14.15
N GLU A 12 1.72 13.33 13.83
CA GLU A 12 1.36 14.51 13.04
C GLU A 12 1.21 14.16 11.57
N ALA A 13 2.06 13.25 11.06
CA ALA A 13 1.97 12.76 9.70
C ALA A 13 0.59 12.17 9.41
N VAL A 14 0.12 11.26 10.27
CA VAL A 14 -1.22 10.64 10.16
C VAL A 14 -2.35 11.64 10.44
N ASN A 15 -2.20 12.53 11.42
CA ASN A 15 -3.25 13.50 11.73
C ASN A 15 -3.41 14.59 10.68
N SER A 16 -2.36 14.95 9.94
CA SER A 16 -2.43 15.92 8.84
C SER A 16 -3.33 15.47 7.69
N LEU A 17 -3.56 14.15 7.60
CA LEU A 17 -4.33 13.50 6.57
C LEU A 17 -5.84 13.73 6.77
N HIS A 18 -6.32 14.81 7.40
CA HIS A 18 -7.75 15.02 7.66
C HIS A 18 -8.30 16.24 6.91
N GLY A 19 -9.38 16.03 6.14
CA GLY A 19 -10.17 17.08 5.51
C GLY A 19 -9.89 17.33 4.00
N GLY A 20 -10.90 17.85 3.30
CA GLY A 20 -10.84 18.16 1.87
C GLY A 20 -11.20 17.00 0.94
N ARG A 21 -11.16 17.25 -0.37
CA ARG A 21 -11.61 16.28 -1.40
C ARG A 21 -10.71 15.05 -1.48
N LEU A 22 -9.39 15.24 -1.38
CA LEU A 22 -8.42 14.15 -1.38
C LEU A 22 -8.55 13.27 -0.15
N TYR A 23 -8.85 13.85 1.01
CA TYR A 23 -9.15 13.07 2.21
C TYR A 23 -10.35 12.14 1.98
N ALA A 24 -11.47 12.66 1.51
CA ALA A 24 -12.66 11.85 1.26
C ALA A 24 -12.39 10.71 0.26
N LEU A 25 -11.57 10.97 -0.76
CA LEU A 25 -11.13 9.95 -1.71
C LEU A 25 -10.26 8.88 -1.04
N VAL A 26 -9.25 9.28 -0.27
CA VAL A 26 -8.35 8.35 0.42
C VAL A 26 -9.08 7.53 1.48
N GLU A 27 -10.02 8.12 2.21
CA GLU A 27 -10.85 7.39 3.18
C GLU A 27 -11.76 6.37 2.48
N GLY A 28 -12.33 6.70 1.32
CA GLY A 28 -13.11 5.75 0.53
C GLY A 28 -12.28 4.57 0.04
N LEU A 29 -11.04 4.81 -0.40
CA LEU A 29 -10.11 3.74 -0.77
C LEU A 29 -9.70 2.89 0.43
N SER A 30 -9.37 3.54 1.55
CA SER A 30 -8.98 2.88 2.80
C SER A 30 -10.10 1.99 3.35
N GLU A 31 -11.36 2.41 3.18
CA GLU A 31 -12.51 1.59 3.52
C GLU A 31 -12.58 0.32 2.67
N CYS A 32 -12.30 0.41 1.36
CA CYS A 32 -12.23 -0.77 0.51
C CYS A 32 -11.05 -1.69 0.85
N GLU A 33 -9.89 -1.13 1.23
CA GLU A 33 -8.74 -1.90 1.73
C GLU A 33 -9.11 -2.68 3.02
N ARG A 34 -9.89 -2.06 3.91
CA ARG A 34 -10.37 -2.67 5.16
C ARG A 34 -11.44 -3.74 4.91
N LEU A 35 -12.39 -3.46 4.02
CA LEU A 35 -13.46 -4.38 3.64
C LEU A 35 -12.99 -5.51 2.72
N LYS A 36 -11.78 -5.38 2.13
CA LYS A 36 -11.19 -6.31 1.17
C LYS A 36 -12.07 -6.49 -0.05
N CYS A 37 -12.44 -5.35 -0.66
CA CYS A 37 -13.36 -5.29 -1.80
C CYS A 37 -12.97 -6.32 -2.88
N ASP A 38 -13.90 -7.24 -3.18
CA ASP A 38 -13.77 -8.34 -4.13
C ASP A 38 -12.51 -9.20 -3.98
N THR A 39 -11.85 -9.19 -2.82
CA THR A 39 -10.53 -9.83 -2.58
C THR A 39 -9.40 -9.32 -3.50
N THR A 40 -9.62 -8.19 -4.16
CA THR A 40 -8.65 -7.56 -5.08
C THR A 40 -8.06 -6.27 -4.53
N VAL A 41 -8.63 -5.71 -3.46
CA VAL A 41 -8.15 -4.48 -2.82
C VAL A 41 -7.81 -4.76 -1.36
N GLY A 42 -6.66 -4.25 -0.90
CA GLY A 42 -6.19 -4.43 0.47
C GLY A 42 -5.62 -5.81 0.78
N TYR A 43 -5.48 -6.10 2.07
CA TYR A 43 -4.80 -7.29 2.57
C TYR A 43 -5.63 -8.57 2.44
N GLY A 44 -4.98 -9.73 2.50
CA GLY A 44 -5.66 -11.01 2.60
C GLY A 44 -6.27 -11.54 1.30
N GLY A 45 -5.96 -10.92 0.16
CA GLY A 45 -6.29 -11.38 -1.18
C GLY A 45 -5.05 -11.44 -2.08
N SER A 46 -5.21 -12.00 -3.28
CA SER A 46 -4.22 -11.97 -4.37
C SER A 46 -2.75 -12.17 -3.96
N PRO A 47 -2.40 -13.29 -3.28
CA PRO A 47 -1.01 -13.59 -2.96
C PRO A 47 -0.19 -13.85 -4.24
N ASP A 48 1.08 -13.44 -4.23
CA ASP A 48 2.03 -13.68 -5.31
C ASP A 48 2.57 -15.13 -5.32
N GLU A 49 3.54 -15.42 -6.21
CA GLU A 49 4.14 -16.76 -6.32
C GLU A 49 4.92 -17.20 -5.07
N SER A 50 5.30 -16.26 -4.19
CA SER A 50 5.90 -16.55 -2.88
C SER A 50 4.84 -16.78 -1.79
N GLY A 51 3.58 -16.42 -2.06
CA GLY A 51 2.45 -16.50 -1.15
C GLY A 51 2.19 -15.21 -0.37
N GLU A 52 2.93 -14.14 -0.66
CA GLU A 52 2.80 -12.86 0.02
C GLU A 52 1.78 -11.97 -0.71
N THR A 53 0.94 -11.27 0.05
CA THR A 53 0.12 -10.18 -0.49
C THR A 53 0.94 -8.89 -0.41
N THR A 54 1.14 -8.21 -1.54
CA THR A 54 1.78 -6.89 -1.62
C THR A 54 0.79 -5.89 -2.22
N LEU A 55 0.81 -4.64 -1.75
CA LEU A 55 -0.20 -3.66 -2.16
C LEU A 55 0.39 -2.56 -3.05
N ASP A 56 -0.40 -2.14 -4.04
CA ASP A 56 -0.12 -1.00 -4.91
C ASP A 56 -1.21 0.05 -4.72
N ALA A 57 -0.82 1.33 -4.61
CA ALA A 57 -1.77 2.42 -4.50
C ALA A 57 -1.20 3.72 -5.07
N LEU A 58 -2.06 4.55 -5.66
CA LEU A 58 -1.71 5.86 -6.20
C LEU A 58 -2.81 6.87 -5.87
N VAL A 59 -2.39 8.06 -5.44
CA VAL A 59 -3.26 9.21 -5.20
C VAL A 59 -2.75 10.39 -6.01
N MET A 60 -3.67 11.08 -6.71
CA MET A 60 -3.35 12.23 -7.55
C MET A 60 -4.23 13.43 -7.20
N ASP A 61 -3.58 14.57 -7.00
CA ASP A 61 -4.20 15.89 -6.90
C ASP A 61 -4.17 16.58 -8.26
N GLY A 62 -5.30 16.58 -8.97
CA GLY A 62 -5.41 17.16 -10.31
C GLY A 62 -5.26 18.69 -10.36
N HIS A 63 -5.47 19.42 -9.25
CA HIS A 63 -5.31 20.88 -9.24
C HIS A 63 -3.83 21.27 -9.19
N GLY A 64 -3.05 20.58 -8.36
CA GLY A 64 -1.61 20.81 -8.21
C GLY A 64 -0.73 19.90 -9.06
N MET A 65 -1.30 18.96 -9.81
CA MET A 65 -0.60 17.89 -10.51
C MET A 65 0.37 17.10 -9.60
N ARG A 66 0.04 16.99 -8.30
CA ARG A 66 0.84 16.24 -7.33
C ARG A 66 0.42 14.78 -7.34
N ILE A 67 1.38 13.88 -7.21
CA ILE A 67 1.17 12.44 -7.21
C ILE A 67 1.96 11.86 -6.05
N GLY A 68 1.37 10.90 -5.35
CA GLY A 68 2.08 9.99 -4.48
C GLY A 68 1.61 8.57 -4.73
N ALA A 69 2.55 7.65 -4.76
CA ALA A 69 2.31 6.26 -5.09
C ALA A 69 3.21 5.33 -4.28
N VAL A 70 2.69 4.14 -4.06
CA VAL A 70 3.43 2.98 -3.54
C VAL A 70 3.19 1.80 -4.46
N ALA A 71 4.22 1.00 -4.66
CA ALA A 71 4.08 -0.28 -5.35
C ALA A 71 4.89 -1.36 -4.63
N ASN A 72 4.46 -2.60 -4.72
CA ASN A 72 5.05 -3.71 -3.98
C ASN A 72 5.16 -3.37 -2.47
N LEU A 73 4.13 -2.75 -1.88
CA LEU A 73 4.15 -2.35 -0.48
C LEU A 73 3.94 -3.59 0.40
N HIS A 74 4.96 -3.93 1.16
CA HIS A 74 4.93 -5.06 2.09
C HIS A 74 4.42 -4.64 3.46
N ARG A 75 3.63 -5.50 4.10
CA ARG A 75 3.32 -5.46 5.53
C ARG A 75 2.72 -4.16 6.06
N ILE A 76 2.02 -3.39 5.23
CA ILE A 76 1.27 -2.19 5.63
C ILE A 76 -0.12 -2.28 5.00
N LYS A 77 -1.19 -2.19 5.80
CA LYS A 77 -2.57 -2.34 5.30
C LYS A 77 -3.09 -1.09 4.60
N ASP A 78 -2.72 0.10 5.07
CA ASP A 78 -3.25 1.39 4.62
C ASP A 78 -2.54 1.94 3.37
N ALA A 79 -2.50 1.18 2.27
CA ALA A 79 -1.68 1.53 1.09
C ALA A 79 -2.06 2.90 0.49
N ALA A 80 -3.35 3.23 0.40
CA ALA A 80 -3.84 4.52 -0.09
C ALA A 80 -3.36 5.70 0.78
N ARG A 81 -3.35 5.53 2.10
CA ARG A 81 -2.85 6.57 3.03
C ARG A 81 -1.33 6.70 2.95
N VAL A 82 -0.58 5.61 2.75
CA VAL A 82 0.87 5.70 2.51
C VAL A 82 1.15 6.43 1.19
N ALA A 83 0.44 6.12 0.11
CA ALA A 83 0.56 6.84 -1.16
C ALA A 83 0.28 8.34 -0.99
N TRP A 84 -0.73 8.70 -0.19
CA TRP A 84 -0.99 10.10 0.13
C TRP A 84 0.12 10.74 0.97
N ALA A 85 0.71 10.01 1.92
CA ALA A 85 1.88 10.46 2.67
C ALA A 85 3.09 10.71 1.76
N VAL A 86 3.34 9.85 0.76
CA VAL A 86 4.40 10.07 -0.25
C VAL A 86 4.20 11.42 -0.94
N MET A 87 2.96 11.74 -1.35
CA MET A 87 2.62 12.99 -2.03
C MET A 87 2.86 14.24 -1.17
N ASN A 88 2.63 14.15 0.15
CA ASN A 88 2.71 15.30 1.05
C ASN A 88 4.09 15.49 1.70
N TYR A 89 4.83 14.40 1.91
CA TYR A 89 6.02 14.40 2.76
C TYR A 89 7.31 14.07 2.02
N THR A 90 7.25 13.90 0.71
CA THR A 90 8.44 13.67 -0.11
C THR A 90 8.43 14.57 -1.34
N LYS A 91 9.61 14.77 -1.95
CA LYS A 91 9.74 15.36 -3.29
C LYS A 91 9.59 14.31 -4.40
N HIS A 92 9.31 13.05 -4.06
CA HIS A 92 9.20 11.93 -4.98
C HIS A 92 7.73 11.63 -5.29
N SER A 93 7.48 10.96 -6.42
CA SER A 93 6.12 10.53 -6.79
C SER A 93 5.81 9.07 -6.43
N MET A 94 6.83 8.22 -6.27
CA MET A 94 6.64 6.79 -6.03
C MET A 94 7.75 6.22 -5.14
N LEU A 95 7.37 5.37 -4.19
CA LEU A 95 8.28 4.52 -3.40
C LEU A 95 7.85 3.06 -3.58
N VAL A 96 8.80 2.11 -3.51
CA VAL A 96 8.48 0.70 -3.77
C VAL A 96 9.12 -0.27 -2.79
N GLY A 97 8.53 -1.44 -2.62
CA GLY A 97 9.11 -2.55 -1.86
C GLY A 97 9.29 -2.23 -0.37
N GLU A 98 10.30 -2.86 0.21
CA GLU A 98 10.74 -2.62 1.60
C GLU A 98 11.09 -1.15 1.90
N ALA A 99 11.53 -0.38 0.90
CA ALA A 99 11.79 1.04 1.09
C ALA A 99 10.49 1.83 1.36
N ALA A 100 9.38 1.45 0.71
CA ALA A 100 8.06 2.02 0.98
C ALA A 100 7.56 1.61 2.38
N THR A 101 7.77 0.37 2.81
CA THR A 101 7.45 -0.10 4.17
C THR A 101 8.22 0.67 5.23
N ASN A 102 9.52 0.89 5.04
CA ASN A 102 10.34 1.68 5.95
C ASN A 102 9.91 3.15 6.01
N PHE A 103 9.52 3.74 4.88
CA PHE A 103 8.93 5.07 4.85
C PHE A 103 7.60 5.10 5.63
N ALA A 104 6.71 4.14 5.39
CA ALA A 104 5.42 4.05 6.08
C ALA A 104 5.62 3.97 7.60
N LYS A 105 6.57 3.17 8.08
CA LYS A 105 6.90 3.09 9.52
C LYS A 105 7.38 4.43 10.09
N GLN A 106 8.21 5.18 9.34
CA GLN A 106 8.64 6.52 9.75
C GLN A 106 7.47 7.51 9.81
N MET A 107 6.47 7.33 8.95
CA MET A 107 5.21 8.09 8.98
C MET A 107 4.25 7.63 10.09
N GLY A 108 4.56 6.57 10.84
CA GLY A 108 3.71 6.07 11.92
C GLY A 108 2.74 4.96 11.55
N PHE A 109 2.78 4.45 10.31
CA PHE A 109 1.97 3.29 9.95
C PHE A 109 2.50 2.02 10.63
N ARG A 110 1.57 1.14 11.01
CA ARG A 110 1.89 -0.11 11.69
C ARG A 110 2.32 -1.17 10.67
N GLU A 111 3.50 -1.72 10.88
CA GLU A 111 3.93 -2.92 10.17
C GLU A 111 3.22 -4.17 10.73
N GLU A 112 2.52 -4.91 9.86
CA GLU A 112 1.80 -6.12 10.21
C GLU A 112 1.62 -7.06 9.01
N ASP A 113 1.43 -8.35 9.27
CA ASP A 113 1.20 -9.36 8.22
C ASP A 113 -0.10 -9.07 7.45
N LEU A 114 0.00 -9.13 6.11
CA LEU A 114 -1.12 -8.94 5.18
C LEU A 114 -1.83 -10.27 4.88
N THR A 115 -1.25 -11.39 5.29
CA THR A 115 -1.78 -12.73 5.04
C THR A 115 -3.03 -12.99 5.88
N THR A 116 -4.04 -13.59 5.26
CA THR A 116 -5.21 -14.13 5.98
C THR A 116 -5.37 -15.61 5.67
N GLU A 117 -6.32 -16.25 6.34
CA GLU A 117 -6.65 -17.64 6.03
C GLU A 117 -7.15 -17.80 4.59
N VAL A 118 -7.84 -16.80 4.05
CA VAL A 118 -8.31 -16.79 2.67
C VAL A 118 -7.14 -16.78 1.69
N SER A 119 -6.18 -15.87 1.83
CA SER A 119 -5.01 -15.82 0.94
C SER A 119 -4.12 -17.06 1.07
N ARG A 120 -3.94 -17.61 2.28
CA ARG A 120 -3.24 -18.89 2.47
C ARG A 120 -3.89 -20.04 1.71
N GLN A 121 -5.21 -20.14 1.72
CA GLN A 121 -5.94 -21.17 0.99
C GLN A 121 -5.85 -20.98 -0.52
N MET A 122 -5.94 -19.74 -1.01
CA MET A 122 -5.73 -19.42 -2.43
C MET A 122 -4.35 -19.89 -2.91
N PHE A 123 -3.31 -19.53 -2.17
CA PHE A 123 -1.93 -19.90 -2.51
C PHE A 123 -1.68 -21.41 -2.41
N THR A 124 -2.21 -22.06 -1.36
CA THR A 124 -2.08 -23.52 -1.19
C THR A 124 -2.78 -24.27 -2.32
N LYS A 125 -3.97 -23.82 -2.72
CA LYS A 125 -4.71 -24.41 -3.84
C LYS A 125 -3.93 -24.27 -5.15
N TRP A 126 -3.41 -23.08 -5.45
CA TRP A 126 -2.58 -22.82 -6.65
C TRP A 126 -1.32 -23.70 -6.67
N ARG A 127 -0.62 -23.82 -5.54
CA ARG A 127 0.58 -24.65 -5.43
C ARG A 127 0.28 -26.13 -5.64
N ASN A 128 -0.85 -26.61 -5.10
CA ASN A 128 -1.32 -27.98 -5.30
C ASN A 128 -1.73 -28.23 -6.76
N ASP A 129 -2.16 -27.20 -7.48
CA ASP A 129 -2.44 -27.25 -8.93
C ASP A 129 -1.18 -27.00 -9.79
N ARG A 130 -0.01 -27.41 -9.27
CA ARG A 130 1.28 -27.31 -9.97
C ARG A 130 1.61 -25.89 -10.45
N CYS A 131 1.27 -24.90 -9.63
CA CYS A 131 1.53 -23.50 -9.89
C CYS A 131 0.87 -23.01 -11.20
N GLN A 132 -0.34 -23.49 -11.50
CA GLN A 132 -1.13 -23.07 -12.67
C GLN A 132 -2.38 -22.30 -12.26
N PRO A 133 -2.74 -21.21 -12.99
CA PRO A 133 -1.94 -20.56 -14.03
C PRO A 133 -0.72 -19.82 -13.43
N ASN A 134 0.29 -19.51 -14.25
CA ASN A 134 1.33 -18.53 -13.89
C ASN A 134 1.68 -17.64 -15.10
N PHE A 135 2.50 -16.62 -14.86
CA PHE A 135 2.81 -15.59 -15.88
C PHE A 135 4.15 -15.82 -16.60
N TRP A 136 4.81 -16.96 -16.39
CA TRP A 136 6.03 -17.30 -17.11
C TRP A 136 5.68 -17.73 -18.54
N GLN A 137 6.43 -17.23 -19.52
CA GLN A 137 6.42 -17.77 -20.88
C GLN A 137 7.56 -18.77 -20.99
N VAL A 138 7.23 -20.03 -21.29
CA VAL A 138 8.18 -21.13 -21.51
C VAL A 138 8.42 -21.37 -22.99
#